data_AF-A0A6G3QWK9-F1
#
_entry.id   AF-A0A6G3QWK9-F1
#
_cell.length_a   1.000
_cell.length_b   1.000
_cell.length_c   1.000
_cell.angle_alpha   90.00
_cell.angle_beta   90.00
_cell.angle_gamma   90.00
#
_symmetry.space_group_name_H-M   'P 1'
#
loop_
_entity.id
_entity.type
_entity.pdbx_description
1 polymer ?
#
loop_
_entity_poly.entity_id
_entity_poly.type
_entity_poly.pdbx_seq_one_letter_code
_entity_poly.pdbx_strand_id
1 'polypeptide(L)'
;DAADAAVAAGLWSGLALEEAGGPAPRGPLAAMLGNLLGYEVFRLVTGALPAETRGQVLVQDMASFDVLAERLLPHPRCPFCRPTPAPAEAVDLTAAPERPAFEPVVAAAPDDEATEGPLAELDRRSLALRPSVGVFTRYADEPVTQTPLKVGAVEVGLGAAGTRTVAAFDVQHTAGARLRALDAAAAVYAEHVVPAAPVAA
;
A
#
# COMPACT_ATOMS: atom_id res chain seq x y z
N ASP A 1 -12.51 -8.98 10.91
CA ASP A 1 -12.45 -9.49 9.53
C ASP A 1 -11.82 -8.45 8.63
N ALA A 2 -10.53 -8.63 8.32
CA ALA A 2 -9.81 -7.76 7.41
C ALA A 2 -10.37 -8.00 5.99
N ALA A 3 -10.72 -6.93 5.29
CA ALA A 3 -11.15 -7.01 3.90
C ALA A 3 -10.12 -7.80 3.08
N ASP A 4 -10.53 -8.93 2.50
CA ASP A 4 -9.67 -9.74 1.65
C ASP A 4 -9.26 -8.90 0.44
N ALA A 5 -7.95 -8.80 0.18
CA ALA A 5 -7.39 -8.04 -0.93
C ALA A 5 -7.98 -8.49 -2.28
N ALA A 6 -8.33 -9.78 -2.42
CA ALA A 6 -8.99 -10.29 -3.62
C ALA A 6 -10.42 -9.77 -3.76
N VAL A 7 -11.16 -9.64 -2.65
CA VAL A 7 -12.50 -9.06 -2.63
C VAL A 7 -12.46 -7.57 -2.96
N ALA A 8 -11.48 -6.83 -2.39
CA ALA A 8 -11.27 -5.43 -2.72
C ALA A 8 -10.93 -5.24 -4.21
N ALA A 9 -10.00 -6.04 -4.75
CA ALA A 9 -9.64 -5.98 -6.17
C ALA A 9 -10.82 -6.28 -7.11
N GLY A 10 -11.66 -7.26 -6.75
CA GLY A 10 -12.90 -7.59 -7.46
C GLY A 10 -13.91 -6.43 -7.43
N LEU A 11 -14.14 -5.83 -6.26
CA LEU A 11 -15.03 -4.67 -6.10
C LEU A 11 -14.57 -3.48 -6.96
N TRP A 12 -13.29 -3.12 -6.89
CA TRP A 12 -12.76 -1.99 -7.65
C TRP A 12 -12.82 -2.22 -9.16
N SER A 13 -12.54 -3.45 -9.60
CA SER A 13 -12.66 -3.82 -11.02
C SER A 13 -14.12 -3.82 -11.48
N GLY A 14 -15.06 -4.30 -10.66
CA GLY A 14 -16.48 -4.30 -10.95
C GLY A 14 -17.08 -2.89 -11.02
N LEU A 15 -16.67 -1.98 -10.12
CA LEU A 15 -17.05 -0.57 -10.17
C LEU A 15 -16.58 0.12 -11.46
N ALA A 16 -15.37 -0.21 -11.93
CA ALA A 16 -14.84 0.33 -13.18
C ALA A 16 -15.49 -0.26 -14.43
N LEU A 17 -16.17 -1.41 -14.31
CA LEU A 17 -16.81 -2.15 -15.40
C LEU A 17 -18.35 -2.20 -15.26
N GLU A 18 -18.93 -1.36 -14.41
CA GLU A 18 -20.38 -1.24 -14.13
C GLU A 18 -21.09 -2.51 -13.61
N GLU A 19 -20.35 -3.47 -13.05
CA GLU A 19 -20.88 -4.67 -12.40
C GLU A 19 -20.56 -4.71 -10.89
N ALA A 20 -20.97 -3.69 -10.14
CA ALA A 20 -20.88 -3.72 -8.68
C ALA A 20 -22.21 -4.20 -8.08
N GLY A 21 -22.35 -5.51 -7.88
CA GLY A 21 -23.44 -6.12 -7.13
C GLY A 21 -23.16 -6.17 -5.62
N GLY A 22 -24.10 -5.72 -4.79
CA GLY A 22 -24.01 -5.79 -3.34
C GLY A 22 -25.27 -5.27 -2.64
N PRO A 23 -25.46 -5.56 -1.34
CA PRO A 23 -26.59 -5.02 -0.58
C PRO A 23 -26.50 -3.49 -0.51
N ALA A 24 -27.55 -2.82 -0.97
CA ALA A 24 -27.62 -1.36 -0.90
C ALA A 24 -27.79 -0.86 0.55
N PRO A 25 -27.10 0.22 0.95
CA PRO A 25 -27.26 0.81 2.27
C PRO A 25 -28.70 1.33 2.45
N ARG A 26 -29.24 1.21 3.67
CA ARG A 26 -30.59 1.65 4.02
C ARG A 26 -30.62 2.40 5.34
N GLY A 27 -31.67 3.20 5.55
CA GLY A 27 -31.91 3.90 6.81
C GLY A 27 -30.81 4.90 7.15
N PRO A 28 -30.30 4.94 8.40
CA PRO A 28 -29.29 5.90 8.83
C PRO A 28 -28.00 5.88 7.99
N LEU A 29 -27.58 4.70 7.53
CA LEU A 29 -26.38 4.55 6.70
C LEU A 29 -26.52 5.27 5.34
N ALA A 30 -27.70 5.16 4.72
CA ALA A 30 -27.99 5.87 3.46
C ALA A 30 -28.00 7.39 3.66
N ALA A 31 -28.54 7.87 4.80
CA ALA A 31 -28.52 9.29 5.15
C ALA A 31 -27.09 9.81 5.39
N MET A 32 -26.25 9.03 6.08
CA MET A 32 -24.85 9.36 6.32
C MET A 32 -24.04 9.45 5.02
N LEU A 33 -24.18 8.46 4.13
CA LEU A 33 -23.58 8.49 2.80
C LEU A 33 -24.06 9.69 1.97
N GLY A 34 -25.36 10.00 2.03
CA GLY A 34 -25.92 11.17 1.36
C GLY A 34 -25.33 12.49 1.88
N ASN A 35 -25.13 12.60 3.19
CA ASN A 35 -24.49 13.78 3.80
C ASN A 35 -23.02 13.91 3.39
N LEU A 36 -22.25 12.81 3.42
CA LEU A 36 -20.86 12.78 2.98
C LEU A 36 -20.74 13.22 1.52
N LEU A 37 -21.57 12.65 0.64
CA LEU A 37 -21.62 13.02 -0.77
C LEU A 37 -22.02 14.48 -0.96
N GLY A 38 -23.02 14.96 -0.21
CA GLY A 38 -23.47 16.36 -0.25
C GLY A 38 -22.36 17.34 0.10
N TYR A 39 -21.58 17.05 1.14
CA TYR A 39 -20.42 17.87 1.49
C TYR A 39 -19.33 17.83 0.43
N GLU A 40 -19.05 16.67 -0.16
CA GLU A 40 -18.05 16.57 -1.22
C GLU A 40 -18.47 17.33 -2.49
N VAL A 41 -19.73 17.22 -2.91
CA VAL A 41 -20.28 18.01 -4.02
C VAL A 41 -20.19 19.50 -3.70
N PHE A 42 -20.57 19.92 -2.49
CA PHE A 42 -20.45 21.31 -2.07
C PHE A 42 -19.00 21.80 -2.14
N ARG A 43 -18.03 21.06 -1.59
CA ARG A 43 -16.60 21.41 -1.64
C ARG A 43 -16.08 21.51 -3.07
N LEU A 44 -16.44 20.55 -3.93
CA LEU A 44 -16.03 20.52 -5.34
C LEU A 44 -16.59 21.69 -6.14
N VAL A 45 -17.89 21.98 -5.99
CA VAL A 45 -18.58 23.00 -6.79
C VAL A 45 -18.25 24.40 -6.30
N THR A 46 -18.17 24.62 -4.99
CA THR A 46 -17.95 25.96 -4.43
C THR A 46 -16.48 26.33 -4.31
N GLY A 47 -15.59 25.35 -4.19
CA GLY A 47 -14.17 25.58 -3.93
C GLY A 47 -13.87 26.18 -2.55
N ALA A 48 -14.85 26.23 -1.64
CA ALA A 48 -14.68 26.81 -0.31
C ALA A 48 -13.63 26.08 0.54
N LEU A 49 -13.49 24.78 0.33
CA LEU A 49 -12.45 23.91 0.91
C LEU A 49 -12.01 22.87 -0.14
N PRO A 50 -10.80 22.32 -0.03
CA PRO A 50 -10.42 21.14 -0.80
C PRO A 50 -11.40 19.99 -0.53
N ALA A 51 -11.88 19.34 -1.59
CA ALA A 51 -12.62 18.09 -1.47
C ALA A 51 -11.75 17.03 -0.79
N GLU A 52 -12.33 16.29 0.15
CA GLU A 52 -11.63 15.25 0.91
C GLU A 52 -11.31 14.04 0.04
N THR A 53 -12.19 13.77 -0.94
CA THR A 53 -11.99 12.75 -1.98
C THR A 53 -10.91 13.12 -3.01
N ARG A 54 -10.24 14.28 -2.89
CA ARG A 54 -9.14 14.65 -3.79
C ARG A 54 -7.93 13.73 -3.54
N GLY A 55 -7.80 12.70 -4.38
CA GLY A 55 -6.75 11.68 -4.27
C GLY A 55 -6.97 10.68 -3.14
N GLN A 56 -8.20 10.59 -2.62
CA GLN A 56 -8.59 9.70 -1.54
C GLN A 56 -9.93 9.04 -1.84
N VAL A 57 -10.18 7.91 -1.21
CA VAL A 57 -11.46 7.21 -1.18
C VAL A 57 -11.98 7.26 0.25
N LEU A 58 -13.25 7.63 0.41
CA LEU A 58 -13.96 7.48 1.67
C LEU A 58 -14.61 6.10 1.71
N VAL A 59 -14.24 5.30 2.70
CA VAL A 59 -14.77 3.96 2.94
C VAL A 59 -15.67 4.02 4.16
N GLN A 60 -16.96 3.72 3.97
CA GLN A 60 -17.93 3.60 5.03
C GLN A 60 -18.11 2.12 5.38
N ASP A 61 -17.69 1.72 6.57
CA ASP A 61 -17.98 0.38 7.09
C ASP A 61 -19.48 0.30 7.43
N MET A 62 -20.16 -0.72 6.92
CA MET A 62 -21.61 -0.88 7.09
C MET A 62 -22.00 -1.51 8.43
N ALA A 63 -21.07 -2.20 9.09
CA ALA A 63 -21.30 -2.90 10.36
C ALA A 63 -20.93 -2.02 11.55
N SER A 64 -19.77 -1.36 11.51
CA SER A 64 -19.30 -0.49 12.59
C SER A 64 -19.76 0.96 12.45
N PHE A 65 -20.21 1.36 11.25
CA PHE A 65 -20.55 2.74 10.90
C PHE A 65 -19.32 3.69 10.89
N ASP A 66 -18.10 3.15 10.93
CA ASP A 66 -16.88 3.95 10.83
C ASP A 66 -16.66 4.46 9.41
N VAL A 67 -16.06 5.65 9.31
CA VAL A 67 -15.62 6.25 8.04
C VAL A 67 -14.11 6.38 8.06
N LEU A 68 -13.47 5.90 7.00
CA LEU A 68 -12.03 6.01 6.81
C LEU A 68 -11.74 6.71 5.48
N ALA A 69 -10.76 7.61 5.49
CA ALA A 69 -10.22 8.20 4.27
C ALA A 69 -8.90 7.49 3.93
N GLU A 70 -8.88 6.78 2.80
CA GLU A 70 -7.68 6.09 2.33
C GLU A 70 -7.14 6.76 1.06
N ARG A 71 -5.82 6.98 1.02
CA ARG A 71 -5.16 7.58 -0.14
C ARG A 71 -5.20 6.60 -1.32
N LEU A 72 -5.71 7.06 -2.45
CA LEU A 72 -5.71 6.29 -3.70
C LEU A 72 -4.48 6.64 -4.52
N LEU A 73 -3.66 5.64 -4.82
CA LEU A 73 -2.48 5.81 -5.68
C LEU A 73 -2.85 5.54 -7.15
N PRO A 74 -2.32 6.33 -8.11
CA PRO A 74 -2.50 6.05 -9.53
C PRO A 74 -1.97 4.65 -9.88
N HIS A 75 -2.78 3.85 -10.56
CA HIS A 75 -2.35 2.52 -10.96
C HIS A 75 -1.38 2.60 -12.17
N PRO A 76 -0.20 1.96 -12.11
CA PRO A 76 0.82 2.06 -13.16
C PRO A 76 0.37 1.51 -14.52
N ARG A 77 -0.61 0.60 -14.54
CA ARG A 77 -1.22 0.06 -15.77
C ARG A 77 -2.57 0.70 -16.14
N CYS A 78 -3.00 1.76 -15.46
CA CYS A 78 -4.29 2.36 -15.77
C CYS A 78 -4.32 2.86 -17.23
N PRO A 79 -5.25 2.40 -18.08
CA PRO A 79 -5.30 2.83 -19.48
C PRO A 79 -5.68 4.32 -19.62
N PHE A 80 -6.29 4.91 -18.58
CA PHE A 80 -6.79 6.29 -18.60
C PHE A 80 -5.81 7.30 -17.99
N CYS A 81 -5.20 6.94 -16.86
CA CYS A 81 -4.40 7.87 -16.05
C CYS A 81 -3.03 7.33 -15.65
N ARG A 82 -2.52 6.28 -16.32
CA ARG A 82 -1.15 5.82 -16.04
C ARG A 82 -0.19 7.02 -16.16
N PRO A 83 0.70 7.23 -15.19
CA PRO A 83 1.73 8.23 -15.33
C PRO A 83 2.61 7.85 -16.53
N THR A 84 3.03 8.84 -17.32
CA THR A 84 4.07 8.61 -18.32
C THR A 84 5.30 8.10 -17.57
N PRO A 85 5.78 6.88 -17.84
CA PRO A 85 6.95 6.37 -17.16
C PRO A 85 8.11 7.31 -17.44
N ALA A 86 8.82 7.71 -16.38
CA ALA A 86 10.10 8.38 -16.56
C ALA A 86 11.01 7.42 -17.37
N PRO A 87 11.84 7.94 -18.29
CA PRO A 87 12.83 7.10 -18.96
C PRO A 87 13.63 6.37 -17.90
N ALA A 88 13.77 5.05 -18.06
CA ALA A 88 14.55 4.24 -17.14
C ALA A 88 15.95 4.82 -17.08
N GLU A 89 16.37 5.23 -15.88
CA GLU A 89 17.74 5.66 -15.65
C GLU A 89 18.65 4.50 -16.01
N ALA A 90 19.69 4.76 -16.81
CA ALA A 90 20.65 3.74 -17.16
C ALA A 90 21.35 3.27 -15.88
N VAL A 91 21.00 2.07 -15.42
CA VAL A 91 21.63 1.47 -14.25
C VAL A 91 23.04 1.05 -14.65
N ASP A 92 24.03 1.79 -14.18
CA ASP A 92 25.42 1.36 -14.27
C ASP A 92 25.65 0.22 -13.27
N LEU A 93 25.59 -1.02 -13.77
CA LEU A 93 25.85 -2.22 -12.98
C LEU A 93 27.29 -2.24 -12.41
N THR A 94 28.22 -1.46 -12.98
CA THR A 94 29.59 -1.34 -12.45
C THR A 94 29.68 -0.39 -11.26
N ALA A 95 28.69 0.50 -11.09
CA ALA A 95 28.53 1.34 -9.92
C ALA A 95 27.67 0.67 -8.82
N ALA A 96 27.13 -0.53 -9.07
CA ALA A 96 26.43 -1.28 -8.05
C ALA A 96 27.40 -1.58 -6.89
N PRO A 97 27.04 -1.26 -5.63
CA PRO A 97 27.89 -1.60 -4.52
C PRO A 97 28.13 -3.11 -4.52
N GLU A 98 29.37 -3.53 -4.23
CA GLU A 98 29.64 -4.94 -4.01
C GLU A 98 28.64 -5.45 -2.98
N ARG A 99 28.02 -6.61 -3.29
CA ARG A 99 27.05 -7.22 -2.38
C ARG A 99 27.73 -7.32 -1.02
N PRO A 100 27.26 -6.60 0.01
CA PRO A 100 27.96 -6.57 1.28
C PRO A 100 28.09 -8.01 1.75
N ALA A 101 29.33 -8.42 2.04
CA ALA A 101 29.53 -9.65 2.77
C ALA A 101 28.67 -9.56 4.03
N PHE A 102 28.04 -10.67 4.42
CA PHE A 102 27.34 -10.70 5.70
C PHE A 102 28.36 -10.50 6.81
N GLU A 103 28.57 -9.26 7.22
CA GLU A 103 29.33 -8.91 8.40
C GLU A 103 28.36 -8.91 9.58
N PRO A 104 28.60 -9.71 10.63
CA PRO A 104 27.76 -9.69 11.80
C PRO A 104 27.80 -8.28 12.40
N VAL A 105 26.70 -7.55 12.27
CA VAL A 105 26.53 -6.21 12.82
C VAL A 105 26.60 -6.33 14.34
N VAL A 106 27.70 -5.87 14.92
CA VAL A 106 27.82 -5.64 16.36
C VAL A 106 26.79 -4.58 16.73
N ALA A 107 25.97 -4.85 17.74
CA ALA A 107 24.89 -3.95 18.16
C ALA A 107 25.39 -2.51 18.27
N ALA A 108 24.86 -1.65 17.40
CA ALA A 108 25.08 -0.21 17.49
C ALA A 108 24.58 0.28 18.85
N ALA A 109 25.27 1.29 19.41
CA ALA A 109 24.84 1.90 20.65
C ALA A 109 23.44 2.53 20.48
N PRO A 110 22.60 2.56 21.54
CA PRO A 110 21.18 2.97 21.44
C PRO A 110 20.93 4.43 20.97
N ASP A 111 21.97 5.26 20.86
CA ASP A 111 21.87 6.68 20.48
C ASP A 111 22.33 6.97 19.03
N ASP A 112 22.40 5.95 18.17
CA ASP A 112 22.81 6.13 16.76
C ASP A 112 21.68 6.75 15.91
N GLU A 113 22.01 7.76 15.10
CA GLU A 113 21.16 8.32 14.02
C GLU A 113 20.65 7.24 13.04
N ALA A 114 21.32 6.07 13.01
CA ALA A 114 20.89 4.87 12.31
C ALA A 114 19.54 4.29 12.81
N THR A 115 19.02 4.76 13.94
CA THR A 115 17.71 4.37 14.50
C THR A 115 16.56 5.19 13.89
N GLU A 116 16.78 6.47 13.56
CA GLU A 116 15.74 7.35 12.99
C GLU A 116 15.54 7.12 11.49
N GLY A 117 16.61 6.83 10.75
CA GLY A 117 16.58 6.61 9.29
C GLY A 117 15.57 5.55 8.83
N PRO A 118 15.57 4.33 9.40
CA PRO A 118 14.63 3.28 9.00
C PRO A 118 13.17 3.61 9.31
N LEU A 119 12.88 4.32 10.40
CA LEU A 119 11.51 4.69 10.76
C LEU A 119 10.96 5.77 9.81
N ALA A 120 11.75 6.83 9.55
CA ALA A 120 11.35 7.89 8.63
C ALA A 120 11.14 7.36 7.20
N GLU A 121 11.97 6.42 6.75
CA GLU A 121 11.77 5.76 5.45
C GLU A 121 10.56 4.84 5.44
N LEU A 122 10.34 4.10 6.53
CA LEU A 122 9.16 3.25 6.70
C LEU A 122 7.87 4.08 6.63
N ASP A 123 7.80 5.22 7.31
CA ASP A 123 6.64 6.12 7.27
C ASP A 123 6.37 6.62 5.85
N ARG A 124 7.44 7.00 5.13
CA ARG A 124 7.34 7.45 3.74
C ARG A 124 6.78 6.34 2.83
N ARG A 125 7.24 5.10 2.99
CA ARG A 125 6.80 3.95 2.16
C ARG A 125 5.45 3.37 2.59
N SER A 126 5.07 3.54 3.85
CA SER A 126 3.78 3.09 4.40
C SER A 126 2.58 3.82 3.80
N LEU A 127 2.79 4.85 2.97
CA LEU A 127 1.75 5.47 2.15
C LEU A 127 1.11 4.50 1.14
N ALA A 128 1.84 3.45 0.72
CA ALA A 128 1.32 2.40 -0.16
C ALA A 128 0.54 1.31 0.59
N LEU A 129 0.57 1.33 1.92
CA LEU A 129 -0.11 0.37 2.80
C LEU A 129 -1.47 0.91 3.21
N ARG A 130 -2.56 0.43 2.62
CA ARG A 130 -3.92 0.79 3.02
C ARG A 130 -4.83 -0.44 2.96
N PRO A 131 -5.70 -0.67 3.96
CA PRO A 131 -6.52 -1.87 4.03
C PRO A 131 -7.37 -2.12 2.79
N SER A 132 -7.95 -1.08 2.19
CA SER A 132 -8.99 -1.20 1.16
C SER A 132 -8.49 -0.83 -0.24
N VAL A 133 -7.63 0.19 -0.34
CA VAL A 133 -7.12 0.73 -1.63
C VAL A 133 -5.59 0.70 -1.76
N GLY A 134 -4.90 0.11 -0.81
CA GLY A 134 -3.44 0.03 -0.80
C GLY A 134 -2.90 -0.93 -1.85
N VAL A 135 -1.67 -0.70 -2.28
CA VAL A 135 -0.88 -1.70 -3.01
C VAL A 135 -0.57 -2.88 -2.07
N PHE A 136 -0.32 -2.54 -0.81
CA PHE A 136 -0.17 -3.46 0.31
C PHE A 136 -1.33 -3.25 1.28
N THR A 137 -1.84 -4.30 1.91
CA THR A 137 -3.05 -4.20 2.74
C THR A 137 -2.75 -3.95 4.21
N ARG A 138 -1.86 -4.74 4.81
CA ARG A 138 -1.47 -4.63 6.22
C ARG A 138 -0.12 -5.27 6.51
N TYR A 139 0.42 -4.94 7.67
CA TYR A 139 1.46 -5.75 8.30
C TYR A 139 0.84 -7.02 8.89
N ALA A 140 1.46 -8.16 8.58
CA ALA A 140 1.06 -9.48 9.06
C ALA A 140 1.96 -9.99 10.21
N ASP A 141 2.93 -9.18 10.66
CA ASP A 141 3.81 -9.51 11.79
C ASP A 141 3.22 -9.19 13.16
N GLU A 142 2.05 -8.53 13.23
CA GLU A 142 1.39 -8.18 14.50
C GLU A 142 1.19 -9.38 15.48
N PRO A 143 0.74 -10.58 15.05
CA PRO A 143 0.62 -11.73 15.95
C PRO A 143 1.96 -12.38 16.30
N VAL A 144 3.08 -11.94 15.71
CA VAL A 144 4.39 -12.57 15.90
C VAL A 144 5.09 -11.94 17.10
N THR A 145 5.30 -12.75 18.14
CA THR A 145 6.15 -12.36 19.28
C THR A 145 7.56 -12.06 18.79
N GLN A 146 7.98 -10.81 18.93
CA GLN A 146 9.29 -10.36 18.46
C GLN A 146 10.41 -11.01 19.30
N THR A 147 11.36 -11.63 18.62
CA THR A 147 12.56 -12.24 19.22
C THR A 147 13.76 -11.31 19.01
N PRO A 148 15.00 -11.67 19.41
CA PRO A 148 16.19 -10.90 19.02
C PRO A 148 16.31 -10.73 17.50
N LEU A 149 15.86 -11.72 16.72
CA LEU A 149 15.61 -11.54 15.29
C LEU A 149 14.21 -10.96 15.10
N LYS A 150 14.14 -9.69 14.69
CA LYS A 150 12.91 -8.97 14.38
C LYS A 150 12.35 -9.46 13.07
N VAL A 151 11.03 -9.60 13.02
CA VAL A 151 10.30 -10.05 11.85
C VAL A 151 9.35 -8.94 11.42
N GLY A 152 9.39 -8.59 10.14
CA GLY A 152 8.40 -7.77 9.48
C GLY A 152 7.74 -8.59 8.40
N ALA A 153 6.42 -8.48 8.25
CA ALA A 153 5.68 -9.19 7.22
C ALA A 153 4.60 -8.28 6.65
N VAL A 154 4.47 -8.27 5.32
CA VAL A 154 3.47 -7.45 4.63
C VAL A 154 2.65 -8.31 3.68
N GLU A 155 1.35 -8.02 3.59
CA GLU A 155 0.48 -8.65 2.59
C GLU A 155 0.37 -7.81 1.31
N VAL A 156 0.54 -8.50 0.18
CA VAL A 156 0.46 -7.94 -1.16
C VAL A 156 -0.57 -8.68 -2.00
N GLY A 157 -1.45 -7.93 -2.66
CA GLY A 157 -2.37 -8.47 -3.66
C GLY A 157 -1.69 -8.54 -5.03
N LEU A 158 -1.72 -9.71 -5.67
CA LEU A 158 -1.06 -9.98 -6.96
C LEU A 158 -2.09 -10.21 -8.08
N GLY A 159 -3.29 -9.64 -7.94
CA GLY A 159 -4.39 -9.81 -8.89
C GLY A 159 -4.82 -11.27 -9.01
N ALA A 160 -4.78 -11.82 -10.23
CA ALA A 160 -5.17 -13.21 -10.49
C ALA A 160 -4.31 -14.25 -9.77
N ALA A 161 -3.09 -13.88 -9.35
CA ALA A 161 -2.22 -14.76 -8.54
C ALA A 161 -2.61 -14.79 -7.05
N GLY A 162 -3.65 -14.05 -6.64
CA GLY A 162 -4.16 -14.01 -5.27
C GLY A 162 -3.33 -13.12 -4.35
N THR A 163 -3.40 -13.39 -3.05
CA THR A 163 -2.69 -12.64 -2.01
C THR A 163 -1.45 -13.40 -1.54
N ARG A 164 -0.37 -12.68 -1.26
CA ARG A 164 0.88 -13.26 -0.73
C ARG A 164 1.35 -12.47 0.49
N THR A 165 1.88 -13.18 1.48
CA THR A 165 2.62 -12.56 2.59
C THR A 165 4.12 -12.61 2.30
N VAL A 166 4.79 -11.47 2.39
CA VAL A 166 6.24 -11.34 2.21
C VAL A 166 6.85 -10.94 3.55
N ALA A 167 7.74 -11.77 4.06
CA ALA A 167 8.42 -11.54 5.33
C ALA A 167 9.90 -11.21 5.13
N ALA A 168 10.43 -10.37 5.99
CA ALA A 168 11.85 -10.05 6.08
C ALA A 168 12.27 -9.89 7.55
N PHE A 169 13.58 -9.86 7.78
CA PHE A 169 14.16 -9.95 9.11
C PHE A 169 15.16 -8.85 9.36
N ASP A 170 15.28 -8.42 10.62
CA ASP A 170 16.24 -7.44 11.10
C ASP A 170 16.77 -7.81 12.48
N VAL A 171 18.07 -7.62 12.72
CA VAL A 171 18.71 -8.00 13.98
C VAL A 171 18.62 -6.89 15.03
N GLN A 172 18.28 -5.67 14.62
CA GLN A 172 18.21 -4.47 15.46
C GLN A 172 16.76 -4.02 15.68
N HIS A 173 15.98 -3.81 14.60
CA HIS A 173 14.73 -3.05 14.64
C HIS A 173 13.57 -3.68 13.86
N THR A 174 12.39 -3.74 14.46
CA THR A 174 11.16 -4.15 13.76
C THR A 174 10.83 -3.24 12.58
N ALA A 175 11.11 -1.94 12.68
CA ALA A 175 10.95 -0.99 11.58
C ALA A 175 11.84 -1.36 10.37
N GLY A 176 13.09 -1.76 10.62
CA GLY A 176 13.99 -2.24 9.58
C GLY A 176 13.52 -3.54 8.92
N ALA A 177 12.94 -4.46 9.70
CA ALA A 177 12.36 -5.69 9.18
C ALA A 177 11.13 -5.40 8.29
N ARG A 178 10.25 -4.49 8.72
CA ARG A 178 9.07 -4.05 7.95
C ARG A 178 9.45 -3.30 6.68
N LEU A 179 10.48 -2.46 6.72
CA LEU A 179 10.99 -1.74 5.55
C LEU A 179 11.50 -2.73 4.49
N ARG A 180 12.31 -3.72 4.90
CA ARG A 180 12.78 -4.77 3.99
C ARG A 180 11.66 -5.64 3.44
N ALA A 181 10.64 -5.93 4.25
CA ALA A 181 9.47 -6.66 3.79
C ALA A 181 8.70 -5.87 2.72
N LEU A 182 8.54 -4.55 2.90
CA LEU A 182 7.94 -3.66 1.89
C LEU A 182 8.74 -3.62 0.59
N ASP A 183 10.06 -3.44 0.67
CA ASP A 183 10.92 -3.39 -0.52
C ASP A 183 10.86 -4.72 -1.30
N ALA A 184 10.91 -5.86 -0.59
CA ALA A 184 10.74 -7.17 -1.20
C ALA A 184 9.34 -7.38 -1.79
N ALA A 185 8.29 -6.93 -1.12
CA ALA A 185 6.92 -7.01 -1.61
C ALA A 185 6.70 -6.12 -2.84
N ALA A 186 7.34 -4.96 -2.91
CA ALA A 186 7.31 -4.08 -4.07
C ALA A 186 7.92 -4.76 -5.31
N ALA A 187 9.03 -5.49 -5.15
CA ALA A 187 9.60 -6.28 -6.23
C ALA A 187 8.63 -7.38 -6.71
N VAL A 188 8.04 -8.13 -5.79
CA VAL A 188 7.03 -9.16 -6.13
C VAL A 188 5.82 -8.54 -6.84
N TYR A 189 5.33 -7.38 -6.36
CA TYR A 189 4.25 -6.65 -7.01
C TYR A 189 4.62 -6.22 -8.44
N ALA A 190 5.81 -5.65 -8.63
CA ALA A 190 6.29 -5.24 -9.95
C ALA A 190 6.37 -6.43 -10.92
N GLU A 191 6.89 -7.58 -10.48
CA GLU A 191 6.99 -8.79 -11.30
C GLU A 191 5.62 -9.32 -11.76
N HIS A 192 4.62 -9.33 -10.87
CA HIS A 192 3.34 -10.00 -11.13
C HIS A 192 2.28 -9.06 -11.69
N VAL A 193 2.24 -7.81 -11.21
CA VAL A 193 1.19 -6.84 -11.55
C VAL A 193 1.64 -5.90 -12.66
N VAL A 194 2.92 -5.53 -12.73
CA VAL A 194 3.48 -4.58 -13.70
C VAL A 194 4.71 -5.15 -14.41
N PRO A 195 4.61 -6.34 -15.04
CA PRO A 195 5.77 -6.99 -15.63
C PRO A 195 6.41 -6.06 -16.67
N ALA A 196 7.73 -5.96 -16.62
CA ALA A 196 8.49 -5.19 -17.59
C ALA A 196 8.15 -5.68 -19.00
N ALA A 197 7.94 -4.74 -19.93
CA ALA A 197 7.82 -5.10 -21.32
C ALA A 197 9.13 -5.79 -21.75
N PRO A 198 9.06 -6.93 -22.46
CA PRO A 198 10.27 -7.53 -23.00
C PRO A 198 11.00 -6.51 -23.87
N VAL A 199 12.30 -6.37 -23.66
CA VAL A 199 13.15 -5.57 -24.55
C VAL A 199 13.05 -6.20 -25.94
N ALA A 200 12.57 -5.45 -26.92
CA ALA A 200 12.55 -5.91 -28.30
C ALA A 200 13.99 -6.23 -28.71
N ALA A 201 14.20 -7.46 -29.19
CA ALA A 201 15.48 -7.96 -29.67
C ALA A 201 15.93 -7.25 -30.97
#